data_AF-A0A942EWB5-F1
#
_entry.id   AF-A0A942EWB5-F1
#
_cell.length_a   1.000
_cell.length_b   1.000
_cell.length_c   1.000
_cell.angle_alpha   90.00
_cell.angle_beta   90.00
_cell.angle_gamma   90.00
#
_symmetry.space_group_name_H-M   'P 1'
#
loop_
_entity.id
_entity.type
_entity.pdbx_description
1 polymer ?
#
loop_
_entity_poly.entity_id
_entity_poly.type
_entity_poly.pdbx_seq_one_letter_code
_entity_poly.pdbx_strand_id
1 'polypeptide(L)'
;MIIVNAIRILISNGPKGPGKTEDPGEVIASTDMVAVDAYSAAFFKHPKTGKPFRPEEIKFVKLGYDSGLGEIDLSKVRVKKVNAA
;
A
#
# COMPACT_ATOMS: atom_id res chain seq x y z
N MET A 1 12.65 1.25 9.93
CA MET A 1 11.41 2.02 10.12
C MET A 1 11.00 2.55 8.77
N ILE A 2 9.75 2.30 8.35
CA ILE A 2 9.16 2.74 7.09
C ILE A 2 7.93 3.58 7.40
N ILE A 3 7.76 4.69 6.68
CA ILE A 3 6.61 5.58 6.81
C ILE A 3 6.05 5.82 5.40
N VAL A 4 4.77 5.56 5.21
CA VAL A 4 4.03 5.87 3.98
C VAL A 4 3.06 7.00 4.27
N ASN A 5 3.20 8.09 3.52
CA ASN A 5 2.23 9.17 3.51
C ASN A 5 1.20 8.90 2.40
N ALA A 6 -0.01 8.51 2.82
CA ALA A 6 -1.16 8.31 1.95
C ALA A 6 -2.28 9.31 2.28
N ILE A 7 -1.94 10.53 2.75
CA ILE A 7 -2.93 11.60 2.95
C ILE A 7 -3.63 11.91 1.62
N ARG A 8 -2.81 12.03 0.56
CA ARG A 8 -3.24 12.20 -0.83
C ARG A 8 -2.33 11.38 -1.73
N ILE A 9 -2.91 10.64 -2.66
CA ILE A 9 -2.19 9.78 -3.60
C ILE A 9 -2.54 10.14 -5.05
N LEU A 10 -1.60 9.88 -5.97
CA LEU A 10 -1.79 10.05 -7.41
C LEU A 10 -2.10 8.69 -8.04
N ILE A 11 -3.32 8.52 -8.57
CA ILE A 11 -3.83 7.23 -9.05
C ILE A 11 -3.75 7.09 -10.58
N SER A 12 -3.36 8.13 -11.30
CA SER A 12 -3.18 8.07 -12.76
C SER A 12 -1.94 8.83 -13.22
N ASN A 13 -1.44 8.48 -14.41
CA ASN A 13 -0.30 9.12 -15.08
C ASN A 13 1.05 9.08 -14.33
N GLY A 14 1.16 8.19 -13.34
CA GLY A 14 2.40 7.92 -12.61
C GLY A 14 2.92 9.12 -11.82
N PRO A 15 4.01 8.95 -11.04
CA PRO A 15 4.44 9.92 -10.02
C PRO A 15 4.78 11.32 -10.54
N LYS A 16 5.13 11.46 -11.82
CA LYS A 16 5.45 12.76 -12.44
C LYS A 16 4.21 13.62 -12.68
N GLY A 17 3.03 13.01 -12.78
CA GLY A 17 1.78 13.71 -13.10
C GLY A 17 1.81 14.43 -14.46
N PRO A 18 0.81 15.31 -14.71
CA PRO A 18 -0.38 15.51 -13.88
C PRO A 18 -1.33 14.30 -13.96
N GLY A 19 -2.19 14.10 -12.97
CA GLY A 19 -3.13 12.97 -12.95
C GLY A 19 -4.22 13.12 -11.90
N LYS A 20 -5.10 12.13 -11.83
CA LYS A 20 -6.18 12.05 -10.85
C LYS A 20 -5.62 11.69 -9.49
N THR A 21 -6.17 12.32 -8.45
CA THR A 21 -5.80 12.05 -7.06
C THR A 21 -6.95 11.41 -6.31
N GLU A 22 -6.62 10.68 -5.25
CA GLU A 22 -7.56 10.24 -4.21
C GLU A 22 -6.96 10.64 -2.83
N ASP A 23 -7.81 10.80 -1.82
CA ASP A 23 -7.44 11.27 -0.48
C ASP A 23 -7.75 10.20 0.60
N PRO A 24 -6.93 9.13 0.75
CA PRO A 24 -7.15 8.13 1.79
C PRO A 24 -7.07 8.71 3.21
N GLY A 25 -6.31 9.79 3.42
CA GLY A 25 -6.18 10.45 4.72
C GLY A 25 -5.38 9.67 5.75
N GLU A 26 -4.52 8.73 5.33
CA GLU A 26 -3.76 7.87 6.25
C GLU A 26 -2.25 8.18 6.22
N VAL A 27 -1.60 8.13 7.38
CA VAL A 27 -0.14 7.99 7.50
C VAL A 27 0.13 6.64 8.16
N ILE A 28 0.89 5.78 7.49
CA ILE A 28 1.15 4.41 7.92
C ILE A 28 2.60 4.31 8.35
N ALA A 29 2.84 3.73 9.53
CA ALA A 29 4.18 3.45 10.04
C ALA A 29 4.33 1.95 10.29
N SER A 30 5.45 1.37 9.85
CA SER A 30 5.75 -0.06 10.00
C SER A 30 7.25 -0.31 10.16
N THR A 31 7.59 -1.43 10.78
CA THR A 31 8.96 -1.99 10.78
C THR A 31 9.16 -3.03 9.67
N ASP A 32 8.07 -3.49 9.06
CA ASP A 32 8.05 -4.46 7.96
C ASP A 32 7.69 -3.74 6.65
N MET A 33 8.61 -3.81 5.67
CA MET A 33 8.49 -3.13 4.38
C MET A 33 7.47 -3.80 3.44
N VAL A 34 7.34 -5.12 3.52
CA VAL A 34 6.39 -5.86 2.68
C VAL A 34 4.98 -5.62 3.20
N ALA A 35 4.80 -5.64 4.52
CA ALA A 35 3.50 -5.42 5.13
C ALA A 35 2.95 -4.02 4.84
N VAL A 36 3.80 -2.98 4.84
CA VAL A 36 3.35 -1.60 4.55
C VAL A 36 2.98 -1.42 3.08
N ASP A 37 3.72 -2.02 2.15
CA ASP A 37 3.38 -2.00 0.73
C ASP A 37 2.13 -2.84 0.44
N ALA A 38 1.99 -4.00 1.09
CA ALA A 38 0.79 -4.84 1.00
C ALA A 38 -0.46 -4.11 1.50
N TYR A 39 -0.37 -3.41 2.63
CA TYR A 39 -1.47 -2.57 3.11
C TYR A 39 -1.79 -1.44 2.14
N SER A 40 -0.76 -0.77 1.62
CA SER A 40 -0.92 0.38 0.71
C SER A 40 -1.42 0.02 -0.68
N ALA A 41 -1.22 -1.23 -1.12
CA ALA A 41 -1.70 -1.75 -2.40
C ALA A 41 -3.20 -1.52 -2.60
N ALA A 42 -3.98 -1.72 -1.54
CA ALA A 42 -5.44 -1.61 -1.55
C ALA A 42 -5.95 -0.18 -1.84
N PHE A 43 -5.10 0.85 -1.71
CA PHE A 43 -5.47 2.21 -2.09
C PHE A 43 -5.57 2.42 -3.60
N PHE A 44 -4.97 1.53 -4.40
CA PHE A 44 -5.04 1.59 -5.84
C PHE A 44 -6.06 0.59 -6.39
N LYS A 45 -6.70 0.94 -7.50
CA LYS A 45 -7.67 0.07 -8.19
C LYS A 45 -7.00 -0.62 -9.37
N HIS A 46 -7.23 -1.92 -9.49
CA HIS A 46 -6.78 -2.73 -10.60
C HIS A 46 -7.50 -2.28 -11.90
N PRO A 47 -6.76 -1.88 -12.96
CA PRO A 47 -7.33 -1.18 -14.11
C PRO A 47 -8.31 -2.03 -14.92
N LYS A 48 -8.21 -3.36 -14.85
CA LYS A 48 -9.12 -4.27 -15.57
C LYS A 48 -10.38 -4.63 -14.80
N THR A 49 -10.34 -4.60 -13.47
CA THR A 49 -11.42 -5.14 -12.61
C THR A 49 -12.10 -4.05 -11.78
N GLY A 50 -11.48 -2.87 -11.65
CA GLY A 50 -11.95 -1.77 -10.82
C GLY A 50 -11.87 -2.02 -9.31
N LYS A 51 -11.47 -3.23 -8.88
CA LYS A 51 -11.32 -3.61 -7.47
C LYS A 51 -9.97 -3.13 -6.93
N PRO A 52 -9.83 -2.95 -5.60
CA PRO A 52 -8.52 -2.74 -4.97
C PRO A 52 -7.52 -3.80 -5.43
N PHE A 53 -6.25 -3.41 -5.64
CA PHE A 53 -5.19 -4.38 -5.89
C PHE A 53 -5.06 -5.31 -4.69
N ARG A 54 -4.89 -6.60 -4.97
CA ARG A 54 -4.36 -7.53 -3.98
C ARG A 54 -2.83 -7.41 -3.96
N PRO A 55 -2.17 -7.49 -2.79
CA PRO A 55 -0.72 -7.36 -2.70
C PRO A 55 0.05 -8.30 -3.64
N GLU A 56 -0.44 -9.52 -3.84
CA GLU A 56 0.20 -10.55 -4.67
C GLU A 56 0.15 -10.24 -6.17
N GLU A 57 -0.73 -9.31 -6.58
CA GLU A 57 -0.82 -8.82 -7.96
C GLU A 57 0.29 -7.80 -8.27
N ILE A 58 0.92 -7.24 -7.24
CA ILE A 58 2.02 -6.29 -7.37
C ILE A 58 3.34 -7.08 -7.33
N LYS A 59 3.95 -7.24 -8.51
CA LYS A 59 5.13 -8.11 -8.70
C LYS A 59 6.25 -7.86 -7.70
N PHE A 60 6.58 -6.61 -7.39
CA PHE A 60 7.67 -6.29 -6.48
C PHE A 60 7.33 -6.57 -5.01
N VAL A 61 6.08 -6.42 -4.60
CA VAL A 61 5.62 -6.77 -3.24
C VAL A 61 5.70 -8.29 -3.05
N LYS A 62 5.19 -9.04 -4.04
CA LYS A 62 5.31 -10.51 -4.05
C LYS A 62 6.76 -10.98 -4.00
N LEU A 63 7.65 -10.40 -4.83
CA LEU A 63 9.06 -10.76 -4.81
C LEU A 63 9.74 -10.45 -3.47
N GLY A 64 9.37 -9.35 -2.81
CA GLY A 64 9.85 -9.02 -1.48
C GLY A 64 9.47 -10.08 -0.44
N TYR A 65 8.20 -10.53 -0.47
CA TYR A 65 7.73 -11.64 0.37
C TYR A 65 8.43 -12.96 0.06
N ASP A 66 8.48 -13.36 -1.22
CA ASP A 66 9.11 -14.61 -1.65
C ASP A 66 10.62 -14.63 -1.30
N SER A 67 11.25 -13.45 -1.14
CA SER A 67 12.63 -13.29 -0.69
C SER A 67 12.80 -13.24 0.84
N GLY A 68 11.70 -13.37 1.61
CA GLY A 68 11.72 -13.35 3.08
C GLY A 68 11.96 -11.98 3.70
N LEU A 69 11.73 -10.88 2.98
CA LEU A 69 11.99 -9.51 3.46
C LEU A 69 10.88 -8.94 4.36
N GLY A 70 9.77 -9.66 4.51
CA GLY A 70 8.63 -9.25 5.30
C GLY A 70 7.40 -10.11 5.02
N GLU A 71 6.27 -9.74 5.60
CA GLU A 71 5.00 -10.46 5.50
C GLU A 71 4.02 -9.76 4.53
N ILE A 72 3.46 -10.51 3.58
CA ILE A 72 2.47 -10.01 2.61
C ILE A 72 1.04 -10.27 3.08
N ASP A 73 0.84 -11.31 3.88
CA ASP A 73 -0.45 -11.69 4.43
C ASP A 73 -0.79 -10.83 5.66
N LEU A 74 -1.60 -9.79 5.42
CA LEU A 74 -2.02 -8.85 6.46
C LEU A 74 -2.81 -9.52 7.60
N SER A 75 -3.32 -10.75 7.44
CA SER A 75 -3.96 -11.49 8.55
C SER A 75 -2.96 -11.93 9.62
N LYS A 76 -1.68 -12.02 9.28
CA LYS A 76 -0.57 -12.33 10.20
C LYS A 76 0.08 -11.06 10.77
N VAL A 77 -0.33 -9.89 10.31
CA VAL A 77 0.20 -8.60 10.73
C VAL A 77 -0.78 -7.94 11.69
N ARG A 78 -0.30 -7.44 12.84
CA ARG A 78 -1.13 -6.65 13.75
C ARG A 78 -1.26 -5.22 13.24
N VAL A 79 -2.38 -4.91 12.59
CA VAL A 79 -2.73 -3.54 12.19
C VAL A 79 -3.49 -2.84 13.31
N LYS A 80 -2.98 -1.69 13.78
CA LYS A 80 -3.67 -0.83 14.76
C LYS A 80 -3.94 0.53 14.12
N LYS A 81 -5.22 0.89 13.98
CA LYS A 81 -5.61 2.25 13.60
C LYS A 81 -5.67 3.14 14.84
N VAL A 82 -5.14 4.35 14.72
CA VAL A 82 -5.21 5.40 15.73
C VAL A 82 -5.65 6.69 15.04
N ASN A 83 -6.43 7.51 15.74
CA ASN A 83 -6.82 8.82 15.25
C ASN A 83 -5.97 9.87 15.95
N ALA A 84 -5.61 10.93 15.21
CA ALA A 84 -5.14 12.15 15.86
C ALA A 84 -6.30 12.75 16.67
N ALA A 85 -6.00 13.21 17.88
CA ALA A 85 -6.96 13.90 18.75
C ALA A 85 -7.27 15.30 18.22
#